data_AF-A0A1Q5M9G8-F1
#
_entry.id   AF-A0A1Q5M9G8-F1
#
_cell.length_a   1.000
_cell.length_b   1.000
_cell.length_c   1.000
_cell.angle_alpha   90.00
_cell.angle_beta   90.00
_cell.angle_gamma   90.00
#
_symmetry.space_group_name_H-M   'P 1'
#
loop_
_entity.id
_entity.type
_entity.pdbx_description
1 polymer ?
#
loop_
_entity_poly.entity_id
_entity_poly.type
_entity_poly.pdbx_seq_one_letter_code
_entity_poly.pdbx_strand_id
1 'polypeptide(L)'
;MTPNPSIRPGGLDTVDVDVRLAVIEYDDCLAAYGPRADDTTVPGHVLDDYAIALDVLALARRVPTGDVPALLAVGTRALLRVHRALHR
;
A
#
# COMPACT_ATOMS: atom_id res chain seq x y z
N MET A 1 22.49 -25.19 38.20
CA MET A 1 21.78 -25.14 36.89
C MET A 1 20.78 -24.00 36.95
N THR A 2 21.13 -22.84 36.41
CA THR A 2 20.18 -21.74 36.18
C THR A 2 19.49 -21.97 34.83
N PRO A 3 18.15 -21.89 34.75
CA PRO A 3 17.47 -22.02 33.47
C PRO A 3 17.78 -20.78 32.61
N ASN A 4 18.10 -21.03 31.35
CA ASN A 4 18.40 -20.02 30.34
C ASN A 4 17.11 -19.25 29.99
N PRO A 5 16.99 -17.94 30.27
CA PRO A 5 15.85 -17.16 29.83
C PRO A 5 16.13 -16.59 28.44
N SER A 6 15.14 -16.65 27.57
CA SER A 6 15.08 -15.96 26.27
C SER A 6 15.60 -16.75 25.06
N ILE A 7 14.81 -17.75 24.68
CA ILE A 7 14.40 -17.83 23.28
C ILE A 7 12.89 -17.61 23.29
N ARG A 8 12.45 -16.35 23.21
CA ARG A 8 11.06 -16.08 22.81
C ARG A 8 11.01 -16.28 21.29
N PRO A 9 10.17 -17.19 20.76
CA PRO A 9 10.03 -17.34 19.33
C PRO A 9 9.52 -16.02 18.75
N GLY A 10 10.12 -15.57 17.64
CA GLY A 10 9.78 -14.34 16.95
C GLY A 10 8.36 -14.35 16.40
N GLY A 11 7.39 -13.98 17.25
CA GLY A 11 6.08 -13.53 16.81
C GLY A 11 6.22 -12.14 16.21
N LEU A 12 5.57 -11.93 15.06
CA LEU A 12 5.42 -10.58 14.51
C LEU A 12 4.76 -9.70 15.58
N ASP A 13 5.29 -8.50 15.78
CA ASP A 13 4.61 -7.48 16.58
C ASP A 13 3.21 -7.27 15.99
N THR A 14 2.19 -7.05 16.82
CA THR A 14 0.83 -6.75 16.35
C THR A 14 0.84 -5.59 15.35
N VAL A 15 1.73 -4.62 15.53
CA VAL A 15 1.93 -3.51 14.59
C VAL A 15 2.42 -3.99 13.22
N ASP A 16 3.34 -4.95 13.17
CA ASP A 16 3.83 -5.51 11.91
C ASP A 16 2.73 -6.25 11.15
N VAL A 17 1.82 -6.92 11.87
CA VAL A 17 0.67 -7.58 11.27
C VAL A 17 -0.31 -6.55 10.71
N ASP A 18 -0.64 -5.51 11.48
CA ASP A 18 -1.56 -4.45 11.05
C ASP A 18 -1.04 -3.71 9.80
N VAL A 19 0.27 -3.43 9.76
CA VAL A 19 0.90 -2.81 8.59
C VAL A 19 0.82 -3.72 7.37
N ARG A 20 1.04 -5.04 7.53
CA ARG A 20 0.91 -5.99 6.41
C ARG A 20 -0.53 -6.09 5.91
N LEU A 21 -1.51 -6.10 6.81
CA LEU A 21 -2.93 -6.07 6.44
C LEU A 21 -3.28 -4.79 5.68
N ALA A 22 -2.81 -3.63 6.14
CA ALA A 22 -3.02 -2.36 5.45
C ALA A 22 -2.43 -2.35 4.02
N VAL A 23 -1.28 -2.99 3.79
CA VAL A 23 -0.70 -3.14 2.45
C VAL A 23 -1.55 -4.05 1.55
N ILE A 24 -2.14 -5.11 2.12
CA ILE A 24 -3.06 -6.01 1.38
C ILE A 24 -4.33 -5.25 0.99
N GLU A 25 -4.96 -4.57 1.95
CA GLU A 25 -6.17 -3.77 1.69
C GLU A 25 -5.92 -2.65 0.67
N TYR A 26 -4.72 -2.05 0.71
CA TYR A 26 -4.31 -1.05 -0.27
C TYR A 26 -4.18 -1.64 -1.68
N ASP A 27 -3.61 -2.85 -1.83
CA ASP A 27 -3.53 -3.56 -3.10
C ASP A 27 -4.92 -3.87 -3.67
N ASP A 28 -5.83 -4.38 -2.84
CA ASP A 28 -7.22 -4.65 -3.23
C ASP A 28 -7.93 -3.37 -3.71
N CYS A 29 -7.73 -2.26 -2.99
CA CYS A 29 -8.27 -0.95 -3.39
C CYS A 29 -7.69 -0.46 -4.72
N LEU A 30 -6.39 -0.67 -4.96
CA LEU A 30 -5.71 -0.28 -6.19
C LEU A 30 -6.23 -1.08 -7.39
N ALA A 31 -6.38 -2.39 -7.22
CA ALA A 31 -6.81 -3.32 -8.27
C ALA A 31 -8.17 -2.95 -8.87
N ALA A 32 -9.07 -2.33 -8.09
CA ALA A 32 -10.37 -1.85 -8.55
C ALA A 32 -10.26 -0.81 -9.69
N TYR A 33 -9.14 -0.09 -9.80
CA TYR A 33 -8.90 0.90 -10.85
C TYR A 33 -8.13 0.34 -12.05
N GLY A 34 -7.51 -0.84 -11.92
CA GLY A 34 -6.72 -1.48 -12.98
C GLY A 34 -7.43 -1.55 -14.33
N PRO A 35 -8.69 -1.98 -14.43
CA PRO A 35 -9.42 -2.03 -15.70
C PRO A 35 -9.58 -0.67 -16.40
N ARG A 36 -9.50 0.45 -15.66
CA ARG A 36 -9.58 1.80 -16.22
C ARG A 36 -8.23 2.33 -16.70
N ALA A 37 -7.11 1.72 -16.28
CA ALA A 37 -5.78 2.15 -16.70
C ALA A 37 -5.49 1.85 -18.18
N ASP A 38 -6.18 0.86 -18.76
CA ASP A 38 -6.08 0.50 -20.18
C ASP A 38 -7.07 1.30 -21.07
N ASP A 39 -7.91 2.14 -20.47
CA ASP A 39 -8.90 2.94 -21.18
C ASP A 39 -8.28 4.22 -21.75
N THR A 40 -8.20 4.29 -23.08
CA THR A 40 -7.66 5.45 -23.83
C THR A 40 -8.41 6.77 -23.62
N THR A 41 -9.60 6.73 -23.01
CA THR A 41 -10.39 7.92 -22.69
C THR A 41 -10.01 8.54 -21.34
N VAL A 42 -9.22 7.84 -20.52
CA VAL A 42 -8.75 8.35 -19.22
C VAL A 42 -7.68 9.42 -19.43
N PRO A 43 -7.82 10.61 -18.81
CA PRO A 43 -6.81 11.65 -18.93
C PRO A 43 -5.45 11.21 -18.38
N GLY A 44 -4.36 11.60 -19.05
CA GLY A 44 -3.00 11.20 -18.66
C GLY A 44 -2.63 11.49 -17.20
N HIS A 45 -3.05 12.64 -16.65
CA HIS A 45 -2.80 12.96 -15.24
C HIS A 45 -3.45 11.98 -14.24
N VAL A 46 -4.53 11.31 -14.63
CA VAL A 46 -5.17 10.26 -13.82
C VAL A 46 -4.34 8.97 -13.87
N LEU A 47 -3.78 8.65 -15.03
CA LEU A 47 -2.85 7.52 -15.19
C LEU A 47 -1.55 7.76 -14.41
N ASP A 48 -1.04 8.99 -14.39
CA ASP A 48 0.13 9.38 -13.59
C ASP A 48 -0.13 9.20 -12.09
N ASP A 49 -1.30 9.63 -11.60
CA ASP A 49 -1.69 9.43 -10.20
C ASP A 49 -1.87 7.93 -9.85
N TYR A 50 -2.39 7.13 -10.79
CA TYR A 50 -2.49 5.69 -10.62
C TYR A 50 -1.11 5.00 -10.61
N ALA A 51 -0.17 5.46 -11.45
CA ALA A 51 1.21 4.98 -11.45
C ALA A 51 1.93 5.27 -10.12
N ILE A 52 1.74 6.48 -9.55
CA ILE A 52 2.26 6.81 -8.21
C ILE A 52 1.74 5.82 -7.16
N ALA A 53 0.46 5.46 -7.22
CA ALA A 53 -0.15 4.50 -6.29
C ALA A 53 0.45 3.09 -6.44
N LEU A 54 0.71 2.63 -7.67
CA LEU A 54 1.42 1.38 -7.96
C LEU A 54 2.85 1.39 -7.43
N ASP A 55 3.59 2.46 -7.65
CA ASP A 55 4.97 2.61 -7.18
C ASP A 55 5.05 2.60 -5.64
N VAL A 56 4.10 3.26 -4.98
CA VAL A 56 3.95 3.24 -3.52
C VAL A 56 3.73 1.81 -3.01
N LEU A 57 2.81 1.04 -3.63
CA LEU A 57 2.58 -0.35 -3.24
C LEU A 57 3.84 -1.21 -3.43
N ALA A 58 4.52 -1.04 -4.57
CA ALA A 58 5.76 -1.76 -4.86
C ALA A 58 6.87 -1.44 -3.84
N LEU A 59 6.97 -0.17 -3.41
CA LEU A 59 7.92 0.27 -2.41
C LEU A 59 7.54 -0.20 -1.01
N ALA A 60 6.27 -0.10 -0.61
CA ALA A 60 5.76 -0.54 0.68
C ALA A 60 6.06 -2.02 0.96
N ARG A 61 6.10 -2.86 -0.07
CA ARG A 61 6.46 -4.28 0.01
C ARG A 61 7.96 -4.55 0.28
N ARG A 62 8.82 -3.53 0.15
CA ARG A 62 10.29 -3.67 0.18
C ARG A 62 10.96 -2.91 1.33
N VAL A 63 10.27 -1.94 1.93
CA VAL A 63 10.81 -1.12 3.02
C VAL A 63 10.52 -1.75 4.40
N PRO A 64 11.23 -1.34 5.45
CA PRO A 64 10.86 -1.67 6.83
C PRO A 64 9.41 -1.28 7.16
N THR A 65 8.74 -2.08 7.99
CA THR A 65 7.32 -1.87 8.37
C THR A 65 7.06 -0.49 8.99
N GLY A 66 8.05 0.08 9.69
CA GLY A 66 7.95 1.43 10.26
C GLY A 66 7.80 2.56 9.22
N ASP A 67 8.26 2.36 7.99
CA ASP A 67 8.20 3.38 6.92
C ASP A 67 6.92 3.28 6.07
N VAL A 68 6.24 2.14 6.13
CA VAL A 68 5.05 1.83 5.31
C VAL A 68 3.88 2.81 5.53
N PRO A 69 3.51 3.23 6.75
CA PRO A 69 2.36 4.12 6.94
C PRO A 69 2.49 5.45 6.18
N ALA A 70 3.70 6.04 6.17
CA ALA A 70 3.95 7.28 5.44
C ALA A 70 3.83 7.08 3.93
N LEU A 71 4.32 5.95 3.40
CA LEU A 71 4.17 5.60 1.99
C LEU A 71 2.70 5.41 1.61
N LEU A 72 1.95 4.61 2.38
CA LEU A 72 0.53 4.37 2.11
C LEU A 72 -0.29 5.67 2.15
N ALA A 73 0.07 6.64 3.00
CA ALA A 73 -0.59 7.95 3.01
C ALA A 73 -0.40 8.70 1.67
N VAL A 74 0.80 8.66 1.08
CA VAL A 74 1.08 9.25 -0.24
C VAL A 74 0.27 8.54 -1.32
N GLY A 75 0.32 7.21 -1.36
CA GLY A 75 -0.41 6.42 -2.36
C GLY A 75 -1.92 6.56 -2.23
N THR A 76 -2.45 6.64 -1.01
CA THR A 76 -3.89 6.85 -0.77
C THR A 76 -4.34 8.22 -1.29
N ARG A 77 -3.50 9.26 -1.12
CA ARG A 77 -3.81 10.59 -1.65
C ARG A 77 -3.85 10.60 -3.18
N ALA A 78 -2.96 9.85 -3.84
CA ALA A 78 -2.98 9.68 -5.29
C ALA A 78 -4.24 8.93 -5.74
N LEU A 79 -4.58 7.80 -5.09
CA LEU A 79 -5.82 7.07 -5.35
C LEU A 79 -7.08 7.90 -5.16
N LEU A 80 -7.11 8.80 -4.17
CA LEU A 80 -8.23 9.72 -3.98
C LEU A 80 -8.40 10.70 -5.16
N ARG A 81 -7.30 11.13 -5.80
CA ARG A 81 -7.37 11.95 -7.02
C ARG A 81 -7.91 11.14 -8.19
N VAL A 82 -7.43 9.91 -8.37
CA VAL A 82 -7.95 8.97 -9.38
C VAL A 82 -9.45 8.75 -9.20
N HIS A 83 -9.88 8.41 -7.99
CA HIS A 83 -11.28 8.16 -7.66
C HIS A 83 -12.17 9.35 -8.05
N ARG A 84 -11.77 10.56 -7.67
CA ARG A 84 -12.51 11.80 -7.95
C ARG A 84 -12.55 12.15 -9.44
N ALA A 85 -11.50 11.83 -10.18
CA ALA A 85 -11.46 12.08 -11.63
C ALA A 85 -12.36 11.12 -12.41
N LEU A 86 -12.48 9.88 -11.94
CA LEU A 86 -13.23 8.81 -12.63
C LEU A 86 -14.72 8.73 -12.26
N HIS A 87 -15.16 9.41 -11.19
CA HIS A 87 -16.53 9.38 -10.66
C HIS A 87 -17.15 10.78 -10.51
N ARG A 88 -16.62 11.77 -11.21
CA ARG A 88 -17.31 13.05 -11.44
C ARG A 88 -18.19 12.95 -12.68
#